data_AF-A0A497MH00-F1
#
_entry.id   AF-A0A497MH00-F1
#
_cell.length_a   1.000
_cell.length_b   1.000
_cell.length_c   1.000
_cell.angle_alpha   90.00
_cell.angle_beta   90.00
_cell.angle_gamma   90.00
#
_symmetry.space_group_name_H-M   'P 1'
#
loop_
_entity.id
_entity.type
_entity.pdbx_description
1 polymer ?
#
loop_
_entity_poly.entity_id
_entity_poly.type
_entity_poly.pdbx_seq_one_letter_code
_entity_poly.pdbx_strand_id
1 'polypeptide(L)'
;GGMLLVYFLTGFPLWILAIFMIGGSFFASFMGASAAGVTTTGFNVPMLPQLMIYLTGWQDKRIWFAPTNIYAGGPGIAQAFMQADILKARKSEYIKTYILIFFVGVLVTILFVSYLWTLSPIPSGAYPATMVYWPVDAMNWARWQVWMWSGYLFRKDLLIGGFAIGSVIYLITDLIFHKPYFLVAFISGAYGSWFGYTMQLPYTLAQLIGSIIGNVVVARVLSRRTKIPYGVFAYRFFMGTTIGWGLMESIRALLVLVSRAMWLLPY
;
A
#
# COMPACT_ATOMS: atom_id res chain seq x y z
N GLY A 1 20.30 3.01 -8.91
CA GLY A 1 19.85 1.68 -9.34
C GLY A 1 18.69 1.77 -10.31
N GLY A 2 17.45 1.91 -9.81
CA GLY A 2 16.23 1.89 -10.63
C GLY A 2 16.21 2.87 -11.81
N MET A 3 16.59 4.14 -11.58
CA MET A 3 16.66 5.16 -12.65
C MET A 3 17.59 4.78 -13.82
N LEU A 4 18.77 4.24 -13.52
CA LEU A 4 19.74 3.85 -14.55
C LEU A 4 19.23 2.65 -15.37
N LEU A 5 18.52 1.72 -14.72
CA LEU A 5 17.87 0.61 -15.39
C LEU A 5 16.77 1.10 -16.33
N VAL A 6 15.94 2.06 -15.88
CA VAL A 6 14.89 2.67 -16.73
C VAL A 6 15.52 3.35 -17.95
N TYR A 7 16.58 4.15 -17.76
CA TYR A 7 17.31 4.78 -18.87
C TYR A 7 17.87 3.74 -19.85
N PHE A 8 18.51 2.68 -19.35
CA PHE A 8 19.08 1.63 -20.20
C PHE A 8 18.02 0.90 -21.03
N LEU A 9 16.85 0.64 -20.46
CA LEU A 9 15.78 -0.12 -21.12
C LEU A 9 14.95 0.72 -22.11
N THR A 10 14.86 2.03 -21.91
CA THR A 10 13.86 2.87 -22.58
C THR A 10 14.44 4.10 -23.27
N GLY A 11 15.66 4.53 -22.93
CA GLY A 11 16.23 5.80 -23.39
C GLY A 11 15.54 7.05 -22.82
N PHE A 12 14.66 6.91 -21.82
CA PHE A 12 13.90 8.03 -21.26
C PHE A 12 14.81 9.05 -20.55
N PRO A 13 14.55 10.37 -20.65
CA PRO A 13 15.48 11.39 -20.16
C PRO A 13 15.85 11.25 -18.67
N LEU A 14 17.16 11.09 -18.40
CA LEU A 14 17.70 10.88 -17.05
C LEU A 14 17.34 12.01 -16.07
N TRP A 15 17.34 13.26 -16.52
CA TRP A 15 17.05 14.40 -15.66
C TRP A 15 15.60 14.39 -15.16
N ILE A 16 14.63 13.97 -15.99
CA ILE A 16 13.22 13.83 -15.59
C ILE A 16 13.10 12.71 -14.56
N LEU A 17 13.75 11.57 -14.80
CA LEU A 17 13.74 10.44 -13.86
C LEU A 17 14.41 10.81 -12.53
N ALA A 18 15.47 11.61 -12.54
CA ALA A 18 16.12 12.05 -11.31
C ALA A 18 15.18 12.92 -10.48
N ILE A 19 14.55 13.92 -11.09
CA ILE A 19 13.58 14.79 -10.40
C ILE A 19 12.40 13.96 -9.89
N PHE A 20 11.86 13.07 -10.72
CA PHE A 20 10.68 12.30 -10.40
C PHE A 20 10.94 11.19 -9.37
N MET A 21 11.94 10.34 -9.58
CA MET A 21 12.22 9.19 -8.71
C MET A 21 12.99 9.60 -7.45
N ILE A 22 13.94 10.53 -7.50
CA ILE A 22 14.71 10.94 -6.31
C ILE A 22 13.96 12.05 -5.58
N GLY A 23 13.65 13.14 -6.29
CA GLY A 23 12.93 14.28 -5.73
C GLY A 23 11.53 13.89 -5.28
N GLY A 24 10.76 13.24 -6.15
CA GLY A 24 9.42 12.76 -5.80
C GLY A 24 9.42 11.79 -4.63
N SER A 25 10.41 10.90 -4.50
CA SER A 25 10.53 10.01 -3.33
C SER A 25 10.82 10.74 -2.03
N PHE A 26 11.69 11.75 -2.08
CA PHE A 26 11.98 12.56 -0.92
C PHE A 26 10.72 13.30 -0.44
N PHE A 27 10.01 14.00 -1.33
CA PHE A 27 8.79 14.72 -0.97
C PHE A 27 7.66 13.78 -0.53
N ALA A 28 7.46 12.67 -1.24
CA ALA A 28 6.45 11.68 -0.88
C ALA A 28 6.73 11.06 0.50
N SER A 29 7.99 10.73 0.79
CA SER A 29 8.37 10.18 2.10
C SER A 29 8.29 11.21 3.22
N PHE A 30 8.69 12.45 2.96
CA PHE A 30 8.65 13.54 3.96
C PHE A 30 7.21 13.95 4.31
N MET A 31 6.39 14.24 3.30
CA MET A 31 4.98 14.53 3.50
C MET A 31 4.25 13.31 4.06
N GLY A 32 4.67 12.10 3.66
CA GLY A 32 4.10 10.83 4.10
C GLY A 32 4.36 10.59 5.59
N ALA A 33 5.57 10.86 6.06
CA ALA A 33 5.93 10.74 7.47
C ALA A 33 5.16 11.75 8.33
N SER A 34 4.98 12.97 7.82
CA SER A 34 4.19 14.01 8.48
C SER A 34 2.70 13.60 8.57
N ALA A 35 2.14 13.08 7.47
CA ALA A 35 0.79 12.55 7.45
C ALA A 35 0.64 11.35 8.41
N ALA A 36 1.59 10.41 8.40
CA ALA A 36 1.62 9.25 9.27
C ALA A 36 1.78 9.57 10.78
N GLY A 37 2.15 10.80 11.13
CA GLY A 37 2.11 11.29 12.51
C GLY A 37 0.72 11.72 12.97
N VAL A 38 -0.14 12.12 12.03
CA VAL A 38 -1.54 12.52 12.26
C VAL A 38 -2.49 11.34 12.05
N THR A 39 -2.22 10.52 11.04
CA THR A 39 -3.01 9.34 10.66
C THR A 39 -2.23 8.05 10.83
N THR A 40 -2.92 6.92 10.89
CA THR A 40 -2.27 5.60 11.02
C THR A 40 -1.46 5.21 9.78
N THR A 41 -1.75 5.79 8.63
CA THR A 41 -1.08 5.56 7.36
C THR A 41 -0.52 6.88 6.80
N GLY A 42 0.56 6.79 6.01
CA GLY A 42 1.00 7.91 5.19
C GLY A 42 0.03 8.18 4.03
N PHE A 43 0.34 9.15 3.19
CA PHE A 43 -0.40 9.39 1.94
C PHE A 43 0.37 8.80 0.74
N ASN A 44 -0.35 8.38 -0.29
CA ASN A 44 0.22 7.97 -1.57
C ASN A 44 -0.60 8.63 -2.68
N VAL A 45 0.07 9.29 -3.63
CA VAL A 45 -0.60 9.89 -4.78
C VAL A 45 -0.65 8.84 -5.89
N PRO A 46 -1.85 8.43 -6.33
CA PRO A 46 -1.99 7.42 -7.34
C PRO A 46 -1.53 7.98 -8.69
N MET A 47 -1.12 7.08 -9.56
CA MET A 47 -0.87 7.40 -10.96
C MET A 47 0.22 8.45 -11.22
N LEU A 48 1.15 8.69 -10.28
CA LEU A 48 2.24 9.64 -10.49
C LEU A 48 3.18 9.23 -11.64
N PRO A 49 3.69 7.98 -11.71
CA PRO A 49 4.54 7.55 -12.84
C PRO A 49 3.86 7.73 -14.20
N GLN A 50 2.56 7.47 -14.22
CA GLN A 50 1.68 7.55 -15.36
C GLN A 50 1.44 8.99 -15.81
N LEU A 51 1.36 9.91 -14.86
CA LEU A 51 1.24 11.33 -15.15
C LEU A 51 2.53 11.87 -15.78
N MET A 52 3.70 11.46 -15.27
CA MET A 52 5.02 11.83 -15.84
C MET A 52 5.15 11.35 -17.29
N ILE A 53 5.09 10.04 -17.50
CA ILE A 53 4.30 9.39 -18.54
C ILE A 53 3.72 10.29 -19.65
N TYR A 54 2.47 10.63 -19.40
CA TYR A 54 1.59 11.40 -20.23
C TYR A 54 2.08 12.84 -20.49
N LEU A 55 2.58 13.54 -19.46
CA LEU A 55 3.03 14.94 -19.59
C LEU A 55 4.25 15.11 -20.49
N THR A 56 5.13 14.10 -20.53
CA THR A 56 6.31 14.11 -21.41
C THR A 56 5.99 13.74 -22.85
N GLY A 57 4.75 13.30 -23.15
CA GLY A 57 4.35 12.90 -24.49
C GLY A 57 5.07 11.65 -25.00
N TRP A 58 5.64 10.84 -24.09
CA TRP A 58 6.46 9.68 -24.46
C TRP A 58 5.59 8.56 -25.03
N GLN A 59 5.90 8.13 -26.26
CA GLN A 59 5.09 7.16 -27.01
C GLN A 59 5.64 5.72 -26.96
N ASP A 60 6.88 5.52 -26.52
CA ASP A 60 7.44 4.17 -26.44
C ASP A 60 6.77 3.38 -25.32
N LYS A 61 6.24 2.19 -25.67
CA LYS A 61 5.55 1.29 -24.75
C LYS A 61 6.51 0.59 -23.78
N ARG A 62 7.81 0.52 -24.09
CA ARG A 62 8.82 -0.16 -23.25
C ARG A 62 8.90 0.42 -21.84
N ILE A 63 8.55 1.70 -21.67
CA ILE A 63 8.55 2.37 -20.37
C ILE A 63 7.60 1.74 -19.35
N TRP A 64 6.53 1.09 -19.83
CA TRP A 64 5.59 0.38 -18.98
C TRP A 64 6.15 -0.88 -18.33
N PHE A 65 7.19 -1.46 -18.94
CA PHE A 65 7.90 -2.61 -18.41
C PHE A 65 9.08 -2.20 -17.52
N ALA A 66 9.39 -0.89 -17.47
CA ALA A 66 10.47 -0.36 -16.66
C ALA A 66 9.95 0.07 -15.27
N PRO A 67 10.72 -0.13 -14.19
CA PRO A 67 10.29 0.20 -12.83
C PRO A 67 10.38 1.72 -12.58
N THR A 68 9.36 2.46 -13.00
CA THR A 68 9.24 3.93 -12.87
C THR A 68 8.60 4.37 -11.55
N ASN A 69 8.82 3.61 -10.47
CA ASN A 69 8.12 3.85 -9.20
C ASN A 69 8.81 4.90 -8.32
N ILE A 70 7.99 5.70 -7.65
CA ILE A 70 8.40 6.52 -6.51
C ILE A 70 8.39 5.65 -5.27
N TYR A 71 9.50 5.66 -4.52
CA TYR A 71 9.56 5.09 -3.19
C TYR A 71 8.87 6.00 -2.16
N ALA A 72 7.90 5.45 -1.43
CA ALA A 72 7.15 6.11 -0.36
C ALA A 72 7.17 5.29 0.95
N GLY A 73 8.25 4.53 1.20
CA GLY A 73 8.37 3.66 2.38
C GLY A 73 8.87 4.35 3.65
N GLY A 74 9.34 5.60 3.55
CA GLY A 74 9.79 6.40 4.69
C GLY A 74 8.82 6.49 5.88
N PRO A 75 7.50 6.66 5.67
CA PRO A 75 6.53 6.77 6.77
C PRO A 75 6.47 5.51 7.65
N GLY A 76 6.56 4.32 7.04
CA GLY A 76 6.51 3.06 7.78
C GLY A 76 7.73 2.86 8.69
N ILE A 77 8.92 3.26 8.22
CA ILE A 77 10.16 3.21 9.01
C ILE A 77 10.08 4.22 10.17
N ALA A 78 9.60 5.44 9.90
CA ALA A 78 9.43 6.46 10.93
C ALA A 78 8.46 6.01 12.04
N GLN A 79 7.32 5.42 11.66
CA GLN A 79 6.36 4.85 12.61
C GLN A 79 6.97 3.71 13.42
N ALA A 80 7.73 2.82 12.80
CA ALA A 80 8.36 1.72 13.50
C ALA A 80 9.44 2.18 14.49
N PHE A 81 10.20 3.24 14.17
CA PHE A 81 11.13 3.85 15.13
C PHE A 81 10.41 4.52 16.30
N MET A 82 9.27 5.18 16.05
CA MET A 82 8.45 5.72 17.13
C MET A 82 7.91 4.60 18.03
N GLN A 83 7.49 3.47 17.46
CA GLN A 83 7.07 2.29 18.22
C GLN A 83 8.23 1.72 19.06
N ALA A 84 9.44 1.66 18.49
CA ALA A 84 10.63 1.25 19.23
C ALA A 84 10.93 2.18 20.41
N ASP A 85 10.80 3.50 20.22
CA ASP A 85 10.97 4.49 21.29
C ASP A 85 9.93 4.32 22.41
N ILE A 86 8.66 4.07 22.06
CA ILE A 86 7.58 3.79 23.01
C ILE A 86 7.87 2.51 23.82
N LEU A 87 8.37 1.47 23.16
CA LEU A 87 8.74 0.19 23.78
C LEU A 87 10.10 0.23 24.48
N LYS A 88 10.81 1.37 24.47
CA LYS A 88 12.19 1.52 24.98
C LYS A 88 13.17 0.52 24.35
N ALA A 89 12.90 0.10 23.12
CA ALA A 89 13.77 -0.76 22.34
C ALA A 89 14.82 0.07 21.59
N ARG A 90 16.03 -0.48 21.40
CA ARG A 90 17.07 0.22 20.63
C ARG A 90 16.72 0.17 19.14
N LYS A 91 16.76 1.33 18.46
CA LYS A 91 16.55 1.43 17.00
C LYS A 91 17.51 0.55 16.21
N SER A 92 18.73 0.34 16.72
CA SER A 92 19.71 -0.57 16.12
C SER A 92 19.22 -2.02 16.05
N GLU A 93 18.52 -2.50 17.08
CA GLU A 93 17.99 -3.87 17.10
C GLU A 93 16.85 -4.01 16.08
N TYR A 94 15.98 -3.00 15.97
CA TYR A 94 14.96 -2.97 14.93
C TYR A 94 15.56 -3.10 13.52
N ILE A 95 16.61 -2.32 13.21
CA ILE A 95 17.26 -2.36 11.90
C ILE A 95 17.90 -3.74 11.65
N LYS A 96 18.59 -4.32 12.64
CA LYS A 96 19.15 -5.67 12.52
C LYS A 96 18.07 -6.71 12.24
N THR A 97 16.96 -6.68 12.98
CA THR A 97 15.83 -7.59 12.78
C THR A 97 15.18 -7.38 11.42
N TYR A 98 14.99 -6.14 10.98
CA TYR A 98 14.45 -5.82 9.66
C TYR A 98 15.30 -6.42 8.54
N ILE A 99 16.62 -6.25 8.62
CA ILE A 99 17.58 -6.82 7.66
C ILE A 99 17.54 -8.36 7.69
N LEU A 100 17.52 -8.96 8.88
CA LEU A 100 17.44 -10.41 9.04
C LEU A 100 16.15 -10.97 8.40
N ILE A 101 15.00 -10.37 8.72
CA ILE A 101 13.71 -10.79 8.15
C ILE A 101 13.69 -10.61 6.63
N PHE A 102 14.29 -9.54 6.11
CA PHE A 102 14.41 -9.35 4.67
C PHE A 102 15.15 -10.52 4.00
N PHE A 103 16.33 -10.90 4.52
CA PHE A 103 17.09 -12.02 3.94
C PHE A 103 16.36 -13.35 4.09
N VAL A 104 15.79 -13.63 5.25
CA VAL A 104 15.00 -14.85 5.47
C VAL A 104 13.79 -14.89 4.52
N GLY A 105 13.08 -13.77 4.37
CA GLY A 105 11.94 -13.65 3.48
C GLY A 105 12.32 -13.91 2.03
N VAL A 106 13.43 -13.36 1.55
CA VAL A 106 13.94 -13.60 0.19
C VAL A 106 14.31 -15.08 0.01
N LEU A 107 15.03 -15.68 0.96
CA LEU A 107 15.43 -17.09 0.89
C LEU A 107 14.21 -18.02 0.85
N VAL A 108 13.25 -17.85 1.78
CA VAL A 108 12.02 -18.64 1.83
C VAL A 108 11.19 -18.45 0.55
N THR A 109 11.10 -17.22 0.04
CA THR A 109 10.37 -16.94 -1.21
C THR A 109 10.99 -17.68 -2.39
N ILE A 110 12.32 -17.65 -2.52
CA ILE A 110 13.03 -18.37 -3.60
C ILE A 110 12.78 -19.87 -3.47
N LEU A 111 12.93 -20.45 -2.27
CA LEU A 111 12.67 -21.87 -2.05
C LEU A 111 11.23 -22.27 -2.41
N PHE A 112 10.25 -21.47 -1.99
CA PHE A 112 8.84 -21.75 -2.26
C PHE A 112 8.51 -21.66 -3.75
N VAL A 113 9.00 -20.61 -4.43
CA VAL A 113 8.83 -20.45 -5.88
C VAL A 113 9.50 -21.61 -6.62
N SER A 114 10.75 -21.95 -6.29
CA SER A 114 11.44 -23.10 -6.88
C SER A 114 10.65 -24.39 -6.70
N TYR A 115 10.09 -24.64 -5.52
CA TYR A 115 9.27 -25.81 -5.26
C TYR A 115 8.00 -25.85 -6.13
N LEU A 116 7.29 -24.72 -6.25
CA LEU A 116 6.12 -24.63 -7.14
C LEU A 116 6.48 -24.96 -8.59
N TRP A 117 7.58 -24.41 -9.11
CA TRP A 117 8.04 -24.71 -10.48
C TRP A 117 8.42 -26.18 -10.69
N THR A 118 8.86 -26.89 -9.64
CA THR A 118 9.15 -28.34 -9.75
C THR A 118 7.91 -29.23 -9.76
N LEU A 119 6.79 -28.79 -9.17
CA LEU A 119 5.55 -29.57 -9.13
C LEU A 119 4.84 -29.61 -10.48
N SER A 120 4.75 -28.46 -11.14
CA SER A 120 4.12 -28.32 -12.45
C SER A 120 4.60 -27.02 -13.10
N PRO A 121 4.76 -26.94 -14.43
CA PRO A 121 5.06 -25.67 -15.09
C PRO A 121 3.95 -24.66 -14.81
N ILE A 122 4.32 -23.44 -14.42
CA ILE A 122 3.37 -22.32 -14.31
C ILE A 122 3.38 -21.58 -15.66
N PRO A 123 2.23 -21.39 -16.35
CA PRO A 123 0.86 -21.74 -15.97
C PRO A 123 0.47 -23.17 -16.40
N SER A 124 -0.31 -23.87 -15.57
CA SER A 124 -0.89 -25.20 -15.89
C SER A 124 -2.22 -25.43 -15.18
N GLY A 125 -2.87 -26.56 -15.46
CA GLY A 125 -4.09 -27.00 -14.76
C GLY A 125 -3.91 -27.20 -13.24
N ALA A 126 -2.67 -27.38 -12.76
CA ALA A 126 -2.37 -27.42 -11.33
C ALA A 126 -2.53 -26.03 -10.67
N TYR A 127 -2.46 -24.96 -11.46
CA TYR A 127 -2.57 -23.56 -11.03
C TYR A 127 -3.73 -22.85 -11.75
N PRO A 128 -4.99 -23.19 -11.44
CA PRO A 128 -6.16 -22.64 -12.14
C PRO A 128 -6.26 -21.11 -12.02
N ALA A 129 -5.79 -20.54 -10.91
CA ALA A 129 -5.77 -19.09 -10.72
C ALA A 129 -4.88 -18.38 -11.76
N THR A 130 -3.73 -18.95 -12.13
CA THR A 130 -2.84 -18.32 -13.14
C THR A 130 -3.44 -18.41 -14.54
N MET A 131 -4.22 -19.45 -14.83
CA MET A 131 -4.91 -19.59 -16.13
C MET A 131 -6.05 -18.58 -16.30
N VAL A 132 -6.78 -18.27 -15.22
CA VAL A 132 -7.95 -17.38 -15.28
C VAL A 132 -7.56 -15.92 -15.05
N TYR A 133 -6.82 -15.62 -13.99
CA TYR A 133 -6.58 -14.24 -13.57
C TYR A 133 -5.47 -13.56 -14.39
N TRP A 134 -4.38 -14.25 -14.75
CA TRP A 134 -3.28 -13.58 -15.46
C TRP A 134 -3.69 -13.01 -16.82
N PRO A 135 -4.47 -13.70 -17.69
CA PRO A 135 -4.93 -13.11 -18.94
C PRO A 135 -5.85 -11.90 -18.70
N VAL A 136 -6.73 -11.98 -17.69
CA VAL A 136 -7.62 -10.89 -17.32
C VAL A 136 -6.84 -9.67 -16.84
N ASP A 137 -5.84 -9.88 -15.97
CA ASP A 137 -4.98 -8.84 -15.43
C ASP A 137 -4.09 -8.23 -16.51
N ALA A 138 -3.51 -9.06 -17.39
CA ALA A 138 -2.73 -8.58 -18.54
C ALA A 138 -3.59 -7.74 -19.50
N MET A 139 -4.83 -8.17 -19.76
CA MET A 139 -5.77 -7.41 -20.59
C MET A 139 -6.22 -6.11 -19.91
N ASN A 140 -6.45 -6.11 -18.60
CA ASN A 140 -6.72 -4.90 -17.82
C ASN A 140 -5.54 -3.92 -17.88
N TRP A 141 -4.32 -4.42 -17.67
CA TRP A 141 -3.09 -3.65 -17.73
C TRP A 141 -2.87 -3.02 -19.11
N ALA A 142 -3.03 -3.81 -20.18
CA ALA A 142 -2.90 -3.32 -21.56
C ALA A 142 -3.97 -2.28 -21.91
N ARG A 143 -5.24 -2.50 -21.54
CA ARG A 143 -6.33 -1.52 -21.76
C ARG A 143 -6.05 -0.21 -21.05
N TRP A 144 -5.57 -0.29 -19.82
CA TRP A 144 -5.29 0.87 -19.00
C TRP A 144 -4.15 1.73 -19.58
N GLN A 145 -3.13 1.12 -20.21
CA GLN A 145 -2.09 1.87 -20.92
C GLN A 145 -2.65 2.66 -22.11
N VAL A 146 -3.56 2.05 -22.87
CA VAL A 146 -4.22 2.71 -24.01
C VAL A 146 -5.06 3.91 -23.54
N TRP A 147 -5.81 3.76 -22.44
CA TRP A 147 -6.61 4.85 -21.86
C TRP A 147 -5.78 6.03 -21.34
N MET A 148 -4.51 5.79 -21.05
CA MET A 148 -3.62 6.86 -20.62
C MET A 148 -3.22 7.76 -21.77
N TRP A 149 -2.85 7.19 -22.91
CA TRP A 149 -2.49 7.97 -24.10
C TRP A 149 -3.70 8.61 -24.78
N SER A 150 -4.92 8.09 -24.57
CA SER A 150 -6.14 8.75 -25.06
C SER A 150 -6.49 10.04 -24.31
N GLY A 151 -5.77 10.37 -23.21
CA GLY A 151 -6.00 11.57 -22.41
C GLY A 151 -7.30 11.55 -21.59
N TYR A 152 -8.06 10.46 -21.63
CA TYR A 152 -9.32 10.33 -20.91
C TYR A 152 -9.13 10.34 -19.38
N LEU A 153 -8.01 9.78 -18.90
CA LEU A 153 -7.68 9.67 -17.47
C LEU A 153 -7.20 11.00 -16.87
N PHE A 154 -6.45 11.81 -17.63
CA PHE A 154 -5.84 13.04 -17.13
C PHE A 154 -6.54 14.29 -17.66
N ARG A 155 -7.73 14.57 -17.10
CA ARG A 155 -8.44 15.83 -17.37
C ARG A 155 -7.80 16.96 -16.61
N LYS A 156 -7.11 17.86 -17.33
CA LYS A 156 -6.39 19.01 -16.76
C LYS A 156 -7.31 19.86 -15.88
N ASP A 157 -8.54 20.09 -16.30
CA ASP A 157 -9.53 20.89 -15.57
C ASP A 157 -9.87 20.29 -14.20
N LEU A 158 -9.99 18.96 -14.11
CA LEU A 158 -10.26 18.28 -12.84
C LEU A 158 -9.03 18.26 -11.92
N LEU A 159 -7.83 18.13 -12.48
CA LEU A 159 -6.59 18.18 -11.71
C LEU A 159 -6.37 19.57 -11.10
N ILE A 160 -6.52 20.62 -11.91
CA ILE A 160 -6.37 22.01 -11.46
C ILE A 160 -7.52 22.39 -10.53
N GLY A 161 -8.76 22.00 -10.87
CA GLY A 161 -9.92 22.23 -10.00
C GLY A 161 -9.78 21.53 -8.65
N GLY A 162 -9.34 20.28 -8.63
CA GLY A 162 -9.06 19.53 -7.40
C GLY A 162 -7.95 20.17 -6.57
N PHE A 163 -6.87 20.63 -7.21
CA PHE A 163 -5.81 21.37 -6.54
C PHE A 163 -6.28 22.70 -5.95
N ALA A 164 -7.07 23.47 -6.70
CA ALA A 164 -7.62 24.75 -6.25
C ALA A 164 -8.59 24.56 -5.08
N ILE A 165 -9.53 23.62 -5.19
CA ILE A 165 -10.49 23.29 -4.13
C ILE A 165 -9.74 22.79 -2.89
N GLY A 166 -8.78 21.87 -3.06
CA GLY A 166 -7.97 21.36 -1.95
C GLY A 166 -7.18 22.47 -1.25
N SER A 167 -6.61 23.40 -2.01
CA SER A 167 -5.88 24.55 -1.46
C SER A 167 -6.81 25.48 -0.69
N VAL A 168 -8.00 25.76 -1.20
CA VAL A 168 -9.02 26.58 -0.51
C VAL A 168 -9.47 25.91 0.78
N ILE A 169 -9.76 24.60 0.76
CA ILE A 169 -10.13 23.85 1.97
C ILE A 169 -9.00 23.89 3.00
N TYR A 170 -7.74 23.71 2.56
CA TYR A 170 -6.58 23.78 3.43
C TYR A 170 -6.47 25.16 4.08
N LEU A 171 -6.54 26.24 3.30
CA LEU A 171 -6.47 27.61 3.80
C LEU A 171 -7.61 27.91 4.80
N ILE A 172 -8.84 27.50 4.48
CA ILE A 172 -9.99 27.67 5.38
C ILE A 172 -9.76 26.92 6.70
N THR A 173 -9.30 25.67 6.62
CA THR A 173 -9.12 24.82 7.80
C THR A 173 -7.97 25.32 8.68
N ASP A 174 -6.89 25.80 8.06
CA ASP A 174 -5.73 26.33 8.76
C ASP A 174 -6.02 27.70 9.38
N LEU A 175 -6.56 28.65 8.61
CA LEU A 175 -6.80 30.03 9.06
C LEU A 175 -8.02 30.17 10.01
N ILE A 176 -9.10 29.44 9.75
CA ILE A 176 -10.34 29.60 10.54
C ILE A 176 -10.35 28.64 11.73
N PHE A 177 -10.04 27.36 11.50
CA PHE A 177 -10.19 26.33 12.51
C PHE A 177 -8.89 26.01 13.26
N HIS A 178 -7.74 26.53 12.83
CA HIS A 178 -6.41 26.22 13.38
C HIS A 178 -6.13 24.71 13.44
N LYS A 179 -6.68 23.96 12.47
CA LYS A 179 -6.60 22.50 12.39
C LYS A 179 -6.05 22.03 11.03
N PRO A 180 -4.78 22.34 10.69
CA PRO A 180 -4.19 22.00 9.39
C PRO A 180 -4.23 20.51 9.05
N TYR A 181 -4.36 19.66 10.06
CA TYR A 181 -4.39 18.21 9.95
C TYR A 181 -5.70 17.63 9.39
N PHE A 182 -6.79 18.39 9.32
CA PHE A 182 -8.09 17.86 8.86
C PHE A 182 -8.07 17.42 7.40
N LEU A 183 -7.52 18.26 6.51
CA LEU A 183 -7.42 17.91 5.08
C LEU A 183 -6.45 16.75 4.86
N VAL A 184 -5.34 16.72 5.59
CA VAL A 184 -4.38 15.60 5.53
C VAL A 184 -5.04 14.31 5.98
N ALA A 185 -5.79 14.32 7.09
CA ALA A 185 -6.50 13.15 7.61
C ALA A 185 -7.65 12.70 6.70
N PHE A 186 -8.33 13.64 6.04
CA PHE A 186 -9.36 13.31 5.06
C PHE A 186 -8.77 12.63 3.83
N ILE A 187 -7.66 13.15 3.31
CA ILE A 187 -6.98 12.57 2.14
C ILE A 187 -6.35 11.22 2.51
N SER A 188 -5.53 11.14 3.57
CA SER A 188 -4.89 9.87 3.94
C SER A 188 -5.90 8.82 4.41
N GLY A 189 -6.98 9.22 5.09
CA GLY A 189 -8.07 8.34 5.49
C GLY A 189 -8.94 7.84 4.34
N ALA A 190 -8.96 8.55 3.20
CA ALA A 190 -9.56 8.05 1.97
C ALA A 190 -8.66 7.06 1.21
N TYR A 191 -7.39 6.91 1.59
CA TYR A 191 -6.42 5.99 0.97
C TYR A 191 -6.12 4.79 1.85
N GLY A 192 -6.47 3.60 1.36
CA GLY A 192 -6.20 2.35 2.09
C GLY A 192 -6.14 1.11 1.22
N SER A 193 -6.00 1.25 -0.10
CA SER A 193 -5.66 0.14 -0.97
C SER A 193 -4.21 0.25 -1.45
N TRP A 194 -3.49 -0.87 -1.35
CA TRP A 194 -2.16 -1.08 -1.94
C TRP A 194 -2.10 -0.78 -3.44
N PHE A 195 -3.24 -0.71 -4.13
CA PHE A 195 -3.34 -0.43 -5.56
C PHE A 195 -3.66 1.04 -5.90
N GLY A 196 -3.59 1.97 -4.95
CA GLY A 196 -3.86 3.39 -5.21
C GLY A 196 -5.34 3.70 -5.50
N TYR A 197 -6.22 2.71 -5.33
CA TYR A 197 -7.65 2.97 -5.24
C TYR A 197 -7.95 3.56 -3.85
N THR A 198 -8.76 4.62 -3.81
CA THR A 198 -9.36 5.09 -2.56
C THR A 198 -10.00 3.90 -1.84
N MET A 199 -9.93 3.87 -0.51
CA MET A 199 -10.65 2.87 0.29
C MET A 199 -12.05 2.76 -0.28
N GLN A 200 -12.40 1.55 -0.74
CA GLN A 200 -13.73 1.35 -1.30
C GLN A 200 -14.73 1.74 -0.21
N LEU A 201 -15.80 2.41 -0.60
CA LEU A 201 -16.86 2.89 0.31
C LEU A 201 -17.24 1.88 1.42
N PRO A 202 -17.29 0.54 1.18
CA PRO A 202 -17.52 -0.44 2.22
C PRO A 202 -16.51 -0.40 3.38
N TYR A 203 -15.21 -0.23 3.11
CA TYR A 203 -14.17 -0.22 4.14
C TYR A 203 -14.23 1.03 5.01
N THR A 204 -14.42 2.21 4.40
CA THR A 204 -14.56 3.47 5.15
C THR A 204 -15.83 3.48 5.98
N LEU A 205 -16.93 2.94 5.45
CA LEU A 205 -18.18 2.81 6.21
C LEU A 205 -18.04 1.80 7.35
N ALA A 206 -17.40 0.64 7.12
CA ALA A 206 -17.14 -0.33 8.17
C ALA A 206 -16.25 0.27 9.27
N GLN A 207 -15.22 1.05 8.90
CA GLN A 207 -14.37 1.74 9.86
C GLN A 207 -15.15 2.82 10.64
N LEU A 208 -16.01 3.59 9.97
CA LEU A 208 -16.88 4.56 10.62
C LEU A 208 -17.83 3.88 11.60
N ILE A 209 -18.57 2.85 11.16
CA ILE A 209 -19.49 2.07 11.99
C ILE A 209 -18.73 1.45 13.18
N GLY A 210 -17.58 0.83 12.93
CA GLY A 210 -16.73 0.26 13.98
C GLY A 210 -16.26 1.30 14.99
N SER A 211 -15.89 2.50 14.53
CA SER A 211 -15.48 3.61 15.41
C SER A 211 -16.64 4.13 16.26
N ILE A 212 -17.86 4.21 15.71
CA ILE A 212 -19.06 4.63 16.44
C ILE A 212 -19.42 3.59 17.50
N ILE A 213 -19.50 2.32 17.12
CA ILE A 213 -19.81 1.23 18.05
C ILE A 213 -18.76 1.15 19.16
N GLY A 214 -17.48 1.25 18.80
CA GLY A 214 -16.36 1.23 19.73
C GLY A 214 -16.44 2.35 20.78
N ASN A 215 -16.61 3.60 20.34
CA ASN A 215 -16.61 4.75 21.23
C ASN A 215 -17.94 4.96 21.99
N VAL A 216 -19.08 4.64 21.38
CA VAL A 216 -20.39 4.89 21.99
C VAL A 216 -20.86 3.71 22.85
N VAL A 217 -20.70 2.48 22.36
CA VAL A 217 -21.24 1.28 23.03
C VAL A 217 -20.15 0.64 23.88
N VAL A 218 -19.04 0.25 23.26
CA VAL A 218 -18.00 -0.55 23.95
C VAL A 218 -17.32 0.26 25.05
N ALA A 219 -16.96 1.52 24.81
CA ALA A 219 -16.36 2.35 25.86
C ALA A 219 -17.29 2.56 27.06
N ARG A 220 -18.61 2.72 26.85
CA ARG A 220 -19.61 2.85 27.93
C ARG A 220 -19.82 1.55 28.70
N VAL A 221 -19.83 0.40 28.01
CA VAL A 221 -19.98 -0.90 28.67
C VAL A 221 -18.73 -1.27 29.46
N LEU A 222 -17.55 -1.03 28.88
CA LEU A 222 -16.27 -1.38 29.50
C LEU A 222 -15.99 -0.51 30.73
N SER A 223 -16.25 0.80 30.66
CA SER A 223 -16.09 1.71 31.80
C SER A 223 -17.02 1.38 32.97
N ARG A 224 -18.20 0.81 32.70
CA ARG A 224 -19.15 0.36 33.75
C ARG A 224 -18.77 -0.99 34.37
N ARG A 225 -18.14 -1.89 33.61
CA ARG A 225 -17.83 -3.26 34.06
C ARG A 225 -16.40 -3.47 34.52
N THR A 226 -15.46 -2.60 34.13
CA THR A 226 -14.03 -2.84 34.36
C THR A 226 -13.26 -1.52 34.48
N LYS A 227 -12.18 -1.49 35.29
CA LYS A 227 -11.27 -0.34 35.39
C LYS A 227 -10.25 -0.24 34.24
N ILE A 228 -10.41 -1.05 33.18
CA ILE A 228 -9.47 -1.05 32.05
C ILE A 228 -9.82 0.11 31.12
N PRO A 229 -8.88 1.00 30.79
CA PRO A 229 -9.13 2.06 29.83
C PRO A 229 -9.42 1.48 28.45
N TYR A 230 -10.44 2.02 27.77
CA TYR A 230 -10.90 1.56 26.46
C TYR A 230 -9.76 1.45 25.43
N GLY A 231 -8.82 2.39 25.43
CA GLY A 231 -7.67 2.36 24.52
C GLY A 231 -6.80 1.11 24.64
N VAL A 232 -6.60 0.59 25.86
CA VAL A 232 -5.81 -0.63 26.08
C VAL A 232 -6.57 -1.87 25.60
N PHE A 233 -7.88 -1.92 25.81
CA PHE A 233 -8.72 -3.00 25.29
C PHE A 233 -8.75 -3.00 23.76
N ALA A 234 -8.99 -1.83 23.14
CA ALA A 234 -9.05 -1.69 21.70
C ALA A 234 -7.73 -2.13 21.02
N TYR A 235 -6.59 -1.71 21.56
CA TYR A 235 -5.27 -2.10 21.04
C TYR A 235 -5.05 -3.62 21.12
N ARG A 236 -5.34 -4.24 22.28
CA ARG A 236 -5.21 -5.69 22.46
C ARG A 236 -6.14 -6.48 21.55
N PHE A 237 -7.37 -6.01 21.40
CA PHE A 237 -8.36 -6.62 20.52
C PHE A 237 -7.87 -6.59 19.07
N PHE A 238 -7.43 -5.41 18.58
CA PHE A 238 -6.90 -5.26 17.24
C PHE A 238 -5.69 -6.18 16.97
N MET A 239 -4.71 -6.19 17.88
CA MET A 239 -3.56 -7.11 17.75
C MET A 239 -3.99 -8.57 17.67
N GLY A 240 -4.92 -8.99 18.55
CA GLY A 240 -5.43 -10.36 18.54
C GLY A 240 -6.12 -10.72 17.23
N THR A 241 -6.92 -9.81 16.67
CA THR A 241 -7.58 -10.01 15.38
C THR A 241 -6.57 -10.10 14.23
N THR A 242 -5.56 -9.22 14.18
CA THR A 242 -4.55 -9.24 13.11
C THR A 242 -3.71 -10.51 13.13
N ILE A 243 -3.24 -10.91 14.32
CA ILE A 243 -2.46 -12.14 14.48
C ILE A 243 -3.33 -13.37 14.16
N GLY A 244 -4.55 -13.42 14.68
CA GLY A 244 -5.49 -14.52 14.45
C GLY A 244 -5.86 -14.67 12.98
N TRP A 245 -6.12 -13.56 12.28
CA TRP A 245 -6.38 -13.56 10.85
C TRP A 245 -5.20 -14.17 10.06
N GLY A 246 -3.98 -13.69 10.30
CA GLY A 246 -2.79 -14.19 9.60
C GLY A 246 -2.53 -15.69 9.82
N LEU A 247 -2.71 -16.16 11.07
CA LEU A 247 -2.59 -17.58 11.41
C LEU A 247 -3.67 -18.42 10.71
N MET A 248 -4.93 -17.98 10.75
CA MET A 248 -6.03 -18.73 10.14
C MET A 248 -5.90 -18.82 8.62
N GLU A 249 -5.47 -17.75 7.98
CA GLU A 249 -5.20 -17.72 6.54
C GLU A 249 -4.06 -18.68 6.16
N SER A 250 -3.02 -18.74 6.98
CA SER A 250 -1.90 -19.68 6.79
C SER A 250 -2.37 -21.14 6.93
N ILE A 251 -3.16 -21.44 7.96
CA ILE A 251 -3.75 -22.77 8.16
C ILE A 251 -4.66 -23.13 6.99
N ARG A 252 -5.51 -22.21 6.53
CA ARG A 252 -6.38 -22.43 5.37
C ARG A 252 -5.56 -22.79 4.12
N ALA A 253 -4.51 -22.03 3.83
CA ALA A 253 -3.63 -22.30 2.69
C ALA A 253 -2.97 -23.68 2.79
N LEU A 254 -2.47 -24.05 3.98
CA LEU A 254 -1.89 -25.37 4.23
C LEU A 254 -2.91 -26.50 4.04
N LEU A 255 -4.13 -26.36 4.58
CA LEU A 255 -5.19 -27.36 4.42
C LEU A 255 -5.58 -27.56 2.96
N VAL A 256 -5.67 -26.48 2.19
CA VAL A 256 -5.96 -26.55 0.74
C VAL A 256 -4.83 -27.26 0.00
N LEU A 257 -3.57 -26.94 0.32
CA LEU A 257 -2.40 -27.60 -0.28
C LEU A 257 -2.38 -29.10 0.04
N VAL A 258 -2.60 -29.48 1.30
CA VAL A 258 -2.68 -30.89 1.72
C VAL A 258 -3.84 -31.60 1.01
N SER A 259 -5.03 -31.00 0.93
CA SER A 259 -6.18 -31.62 0.24
C SER A 259 -5.92 -31.88 -1.25
N ARG A 260 -5.14 -31.00 -1.91
CA ARG A 260 -4.80 -31.14 -3.32
C ARG A 260 -3.63 -32.10 -3.54
N ALA A 261 -2.68 -32.15 -2.63
CA ALA A 261 -1.58 -33.11 -2.65
C ALA A 261 -2.06 -34.56 -2.43
N MET A 262 -3.06 -34.78 -1.57
CA MET A 262 -3.66 -36.10 -1.38
C MET A 262 -4.35 -36.65 -2.64
N TRP A 263 -4.79 -35.78 -3.55
CA TRP A 263 -5.43 -36.18 -4.81
C TRP A 263 -4.44 -36.70 -5.86
N LEU A 264 -3.13 -36.53 -5.63
CA LEU A 264 -2.04 -37.05 -6.46
C LEU A 264 -1.47 -38.39 -5.96
N LEU A 265 -1.97 -38.95 -4.86
CA LEU A 265 -1.57 -40.29 -4.41
C LEU A 265 -2.31 -41.35 -5.26
N PRO A 266 -1.59 -42.19 -6.01
CA PRO A 266 -2.21 -43.21 -6.86
C PRO A 266 -2.49 -44.49 -6.06
N TYR A 267 -3.26 -44.42 -4.98
CA TYR A 267 -3.86 -45.59 -4.31
C TYR A 267 -5.09 -45.16 -3.51
#